data_AF-A0A660VLA0-F1
#
_entry.id   AF-A0A660VLA0-F1
#
_cell.length_a   1.000
_cell.length_b   1.000
_cell.length_c   1.000
_cell.angle_alpha   90.00
_cell.angle_beta   90.00
_cell.angle_gamma   90.00
#
_symmetry.space_group_name_H-M   'P 1'
#
loop_
_entity.id
_entity.type
_entity.pdbx_description
1 polymer ?
#
loop_
_entity_poly.entity_id
_entity_poly.type
_entity_poly.pdbx_seq_one_letter_code
_entity_poly.pdbx_strand_id
1 'polypeptide(L)'
;MRPNVCSDRRARRRWLGRAHRRGWGSRCRRQLRRARRLLPMRPHLRRALPLLPVLALVGCLMSPFEELTRVESVAPTALACGGCHVAIYEEFMSSAHARSWSSPPFVEATSDYRFEQCLGCHAPASVFGEGPPTLRETHREEGVTCVSCHFDGDVMLGPARPSALMDPHPVRRTSRTYLSSDLCGSCHVGTMQEWRAAPGESKPTCQACHMPPVTRTLTQGTGLMSNMLVSFEEPYEGRKHLFHIGTEEVFSEGLAGELVDSSRGPDGVRCELLLINRVPHLVPTGDFGVRLLDLGFEALDQQGVVLSRSDQQLRRALGQSLQPDERRALSVRLPSAAWALRLVVSSVAANSEPIVVLTRQWELP
;
A
#
# COMPACT_ATOMS: atom_id res chain seq x y z
N MET A 1 -17.24 52.10 2.68
CA MET A 1 -16.10 52.89 3.20
C MET A 1 -14.95 51.95 3.51
N ARG A 2 -13.86 52.03 2.74
CA ARG A 2 -12.56 51.47 3.15
C ARG A 2 -11.87 52.47 4.08
N PRO A 3 -10.92 52.00 4.90
CA PRO A 3 -9.60 52.61 4.76
C PRO A 3 -8.51 51.57 4.53
N ASN A 4 -7.73 51.83 3.48
CA ASN A 4 -6.32 51.46 3.36
C ASN A 4 -5.53 52.11 4.50
N VAL A 5 -4.52 51.44 5.05
CA VAL A 5 -3.15 51.98 5.16
C VAL A 5 -2.16 50.81 5.20
N CYS A 6 -1.39 50.69 4.13
CA CYS A 6 -0.08 50.08 4.12
C CYS A 6 0.91 51.08 4.75
N SER A 7 1.78 50.62 5.66
CA SER A 7 3.13 51.12 5.97
C SER A 7 3.42 51.21 7.48
N ASP A 8 4.02 50.17 8.05
CA ASP A 8 5.11 50.42 9.01
C ASP A 8 6.06 49.21 9.09
N ARG A 9 7.23 49.32 8.44
CA ARG A 9 8.32 48.33 8.50
C ARG A 9 9.11 48.40 9.82
N ARG A 10 8.77 49.24 10.80
CA ARG A 10 9.46 49.32 12.11
C ARG A 10 8.82 48.53 13.25
N ALA A 11 7.56 48.10 13.14
CA ALA A 11 6.90 47.33 14.20
C ALA A 11 7.32 45.84 14.27
N ARG A 12 7.85 45.27 13.17
CA ARG A 12 8.29 43.85 13.14
C ARG A 12 9.70 43.58 13.69
N ARG A 13 10.48 44.61 14.05
CA ARG A 13 11.86 44.44 14.55
C ARG A 13 12.01 44.38 16.08
N ARG A 14 10.93 44.56 16.86
CA ARG A 14 10.99 44.53 18.34
C ARG A 14 10.45 43.26 19.01
N TRP A 15 9.85 42.33 18.26
CA TRP A 15 9.36 41.04 18.79
C TRP A 15 10.22 39.82 18.42
N LEU A 16 11.32 40.01 17.68
CA LEU A 16 12.29 38.96 17.33
C LEU A 16 13.57 39.02 18.18
N GLY A 17 13.59 39.81 19.26
CA GLY A 17 14.79 40.12 20.04
C GLY A 17 14.90 39.48 21.43
N ARG A 18 13.91 38.72 21.93
CA ARG A 18 13.90 38.28 23.35
C ARG A 18 13.56 36.81 23.64
N ALA A 19 13.26 35.97 22.64
CA ALA A 19 12.92 34.56 22.90
C ALA A 19 13.99 33.52 22.51
N HIS A 20 15.13 33.91 21.93
CA HIS A 20 16.11 32.95 21.39
C HIS A 20 17.48 32.88 22.12
N ARG A 21 17.56 33.30 23.40
CA ARG A 21 18.83 33.25 24.16
C ARG A 21 18.72 32.62 25.55
N ARG A 22 17.75 31.75 25.80
CA ARG A 22 17.67 30.98 27.06
C ARG A 22 17.16 29.58 26.75
N GLY A 23 18.05 28.58 26.74
CA GLY A 23 17.59 27.19 26.61
C GLY A 23 18.72 26.17 26.60
N TRP A 24 19.70 26.32 25.70
CA TRP A 24 20.66 25.24 25.46
C TRP A 24 21.99 25.39 26.21
N GLY A 25 22.47 26.62 26.39
CA GLY A 25 23.79 26.87 27.01
C GLY A 25 23.85 26.72 28.54
N SER A 26 22.71 26.63 29.25
CA SER A 26 22.67 26.66 30.73
C SER A 26 22.52 25.29 31.39
N ARG A 27 21.99 24.26 30.68
CA ARG A 27 21.93 22.88 31.19
C ARG A 27 23.27 22.17 31.04
N CYS A 28 23.92 22.31 29.87
CA CYS A 28 25.24 21.76 29.61
C CYS A 28 26.32 22.32 30.58
N ARG A 29 26.27 23.63 30.88
CA ARG A 29 27.16 24.28 31.86
C ARG A 29 26.95 23.83 33.31
N ARG A 30 25.76 23.35 33.69
CA ARG A 30 25.49 22.87 35.07
C ARG A 30 25.92 21.41 35.27
N GLN A 31 25.78 20.56 34.26
CA GLN A 31 26.26 19.17 34.31
C GLN A 31 27.80 19.08 34.29
N LEU A 32 28.48 19.90 33.48
CA LEU A 32 29.95 20.00 33.47
C LEU A 32 30.56 20.50 34.80
N ARG A 33 29.81 21.28 35.59
CA ARG A 33 30.26 21.77 36.90
C ARG A 33 30.08 20.75 38.04
N ARG A 34 29.15 19.80 37.91
CA ARG A 34 28.96 18.70 38.89
C ARG A 34 29.96 17.55 38.68
N ALA A 35 30.32 17.23 37.44
CA ALA A 35 31.30 16.18 37.14
C ALA A 35 32.73 16.50 37.61
N ARG A 36 33.06 17.78 37.85
CA ARG A 36 34.38 18.23 38.34
C ARG A 36 34.60 18.11 39.85
N ARG A 37 33.59 17.74 40.66
CA ARG A 37 33.65 17.82 42.12
C ARG A 37 33.79 16.50 42.87
N LEU A 38 33.86 15.36 42.19
CA LEU A 38 34.00 14.06 42.85
C LEU A 38 35.07 13.26 42.11
N LEU A 39 36.32 13.29 42.63
CA LEU A 39 37.37 12.25 42.56
C LEU A 39 38.77 12.92 42.70
N PRO A 40 39.58 12.55 43.71
CA PRO A 40 40.98 12.95 43.77
C PRO A 40 41.77 12.08 42.79
N MET A 41 42.20 12.65 41.65
CA MET A 41 42.94 11.90 40.62
C MET A 41 44.46 11.97 40.83
N ARG A 42 45.11 10.80 40.80
CA ARG A 42 46.56 10.62 40.79
C ARG A 42 47.18 11.06 39.44
N PRO A 43 48.45 11.57 39.42
CA PRO A 43 49.01 12.32 38.28
C PRO A 43 49.36 11.52 37.02
N HIS A 44 49.14 10.20 36.96
CA HIS A 44 49.53 9.39 35.80
C HIS A 44 48.45 9.22 34.71
N LEU A 45 47.22 9.70 34.91
CA LEU A 45 46.11 9.52 33.96
C LEU A 45 45.82 10.74 33.06
N ARG A 46 46.85 11.54 32.72
CA ARG A 46 46.70 12.76 31.88
C ARG A 46 46.84 12.54 30.37
N ARG A 47 47.02 11.30 29.89
CA ARG A 47 47.24 11.02 28.45
C ARG A 47 46.02 10.46 27.69
N ALA A 48 44.86 10.30 28.32
CA ALA A 48 43.64 9.79 27.68
C ALA A 48 42.55 10.86 27.46
N LEU A 49 42.94 12.14 27.31
CA LEU A 49 42.00 13.26 27.22
C LEU A 49 42.01 14.04 25.88
N PRO A 50 41.96 13.37 24.70
CA PRO A 50 41.42 14.02 23.51
C PRO A 50 40.16 13.35 22.92
N LEU A 51 39.70 12.20 23.44
CA LEU A 51 38.58 11.44 22.83
C LEU A 51 37.19 11.78 23.39
N LEU A 52 37.10 12.34 24.60
CA LEU A 52 35.82 12.69 25.25
C LEU A 52 34.99 13.79 24.55
N PRO A 53 35.56 14.86 23.97
CA PRO A 53 34.76 15.84 23.23
C PRO A 53 34.34 15.35 21.83
N VAL A 54 35.06 14.38 21.25
CA VAL A 54 34.71 13.78 19.94
C VAL A 54 33.50 12.86 20.09
N LEU A 55 33.45 12.02 21.12
CA LEU A 55 32.29 11.16 21.41
C LEU A 55 31.00 11.95 21.71
N ALA A 56 31.12 13.11 22.35
CA ALA A 56 29.96 13.97 22.63
C ALA A 56 29.43 14.71 21.38
N LEU A 57 30.28 14.97 20.39
CA LEU A 57 29.85 15.53 19.09
C LEU A 57 29.13 14.48 18.23
N VAL A 58 29.58 13.21 18.28
CA VAL A 58 28.95 12.08 17.59
C VAL A 58 27.54 11.82 18.14
N GLY A 59 27.35 11.87 19.47
CA GLY A 59 26.03 11.68 20.09
C GLY A 59 24.95 12.71 19.69
N CYS A 60 25.34 13.93 19.29
CA CYS A 60 24.40 14.94 18.77
C CYS A 60 24.07 14.77 17.28
N LEU A 61 24.91 14.04 16.54
CA LEU A 61 24.70 13.73 15.11
C LEU A 61 23.91 12.42 14.90
N MET A 62 23.67 11.65 15.96
CA MET A 62 22.99 10.34 15.92
C MET A 62 21.47 10.41 16.14
N SER A 63 20.89 11.61 16.32
CA SER A 63 19.42 11.80 16.43
C SER A 63 18.76 12.53 15.24
N PRO A 64 19.13 12.31 13.96
CA PRO A 64 18.57 13.08 12.84
C PRO A 64 17.15 12.64 12.43
N PHE A 65 16.58 11.61 13.07
CA PHE A 65 15.38 10.93 12.57
C PHE A 65 14.21 10.86 13.56
N GLU A 66 14.35 11.32 14.81
CA GLU A 66 13.19 11.46 15.72
C GLU A 66 12.12 12.39 15.13
N GLU A 67 12.53 13.38 14.33
CA GLU A 67 11.64 14.28 13.59
C GLU A 67 10.71 13.52 12.62
N LEU A 68 11.13 12.38 12.08
CA LEU A 68 10.29 11.53 11.22
C LEU A 68 9.11 10.89 11.96
N THR A 69 9.08 11.02 13.30
CA THR A 69 7.98 10.53 14.17
C THR A 69 7.42 11.61 15.09
N ARG A 70 7.96 12.83 15.05
CA ARG A 70 7.45 13.96 15.87
C ARG A 70 6.39 14.73 15.09
N VAL A 71 5.15 14.58 15.52
CA VAL A 71 3.98 15.34 15.02
C VAL A 71 3.92 16.74 15.66
N GLU A 72 5.04 17.46 15.78
CA GLU A 72 4.97 18.88 16.19
C GLU A 72 4.72 19.82 15.01
N SER A 73 4.82 19.34 13.76
CA SER A 73 4.01 19.81 12.62
C SER A 73 4.31 19.01 11.36
N VAL A 74 3.26 18.40 10.76
CA VAL A 74 3.23 17.67 9.47
C VAL A 74 3.66 16.18 9.56
N ALA A 75 2.76 15.27 9.17
CA ALA A 75 3.09 13.85 9.03
C ALA A 75 4.19 13.67 7.95
N PRO A 76 5.19 12.79 8.13
CA PRO A 76 6.24 12.62 7.14
C PRO A 76 5.67 12.15 5.80
N THR A 77 6.30 12.59 4.71
CA THR A 77 5.99 12.14 3.35
C THR A 77 6.46 10.70 3.13
N ALA A 78 5.80 9.99 2.22
CA ALA A 78 6.25 8.68 1.77
C ALA A 78 7.70 8.73 1.25
N LEU A 79 8.07 9.82 0.56
CA LEU A 79 9.43 10.03 0.06
C LEU A 79 10.47 10.08 1.19
N ALA A 80 10.13 10.64 2.36
CA ALA A 80 11.03 10.63 3.50
C ALA A 80 11.29 9.19 3.99
N CYS A 81 10.26 8.35 4.02
CA CYS A 81 10.40 6.92 4.31
C CYS A 81 11.26 6.20 3.24
N GLY A 82 11.08 6.56 1.97
CA GLY A 82 11.82 6.03 0.82
C GLY A 82 13.32 6.32 0.83
N GLY A 83 13.80 7.25 1.67
CA GLY A 83 15.24 7.49 1.86
C GLY A 83 15.99 6.30 2.45
N CYS A 84 15.30 5.47 3.26
CA CYS A 84 15.85 4.24 3.84
C CYS A 84 15.09 3.00 3.38
N HIS A 85 13.78 3.08 3.14
CA HIS A 85 12.93 1.96 2.71
C HIS A 85 12.71 1.98 1.20
N VAL A 86 13.81 2.05 0.44
CA VAL A 86 13.82 2.27 -1.02
C VAL A 86 12.91 1.28 -1.75
N ALA A 87 13.11 -0.01 -1.55
CA ALA A 87 12.34 -1.05 -2.24
C ALA A 87 10.84 -1.03 -1.87
N ILE A 88 10.51 -0.75 -0.60
CA ILE A 88 9.10 -0.62 -0.15
C ILE A 88 8.46 0.60 -0.83
N TYR A 89 9.18 1.73 -0.87
CA TYR A 89 8.68 2.96 -1.45
C TYR A 89 8.43 2.81 -2.96
N GLU A 90 9.34 2.17 -3.69
CA GLU A 90 9.15 1.88 -5.12
C GLU A 90 7.92 0.99 -5.37
N GLU A 91 7.77 -0.08 -4.58
CA GLU A 91 6.58 -0.95 -4.62
C GLU A 91 5.30 -0.14 -4.34
N PHE A 92 5.29 0.66 -3.27
CA PHE A 92 4.17 1.50 -2.86
C PHE A 92 3.78 2.49 -3.95
N MET A 93 4.73 3.22 -4.54
CA MET A 93 4.47 4.24 -5.57
C MET A 93 3.80 3.64 -6.82
N SER A 94 4.04 2.36 -7.10
CA SER A 94 3.38 1.64 -8.20
C SER A 94 1.93 1.24 -7.87
N SER A 95 1.54 1.22 -6.60
CA SER A 95 0.24 0.73 -6.15
C SER A 95 -0.93 1.69 -6.39
N ALA A 96 -2.16 1.15 -6.36
CA ALA A 96 -3.38 1.95 -6.37
C ALA A 96 -3.54 2.79 -5.09
N HIS A 97 -2.98 2.34 -3.96
CA HIS A 97 -3.01 3.08 -2.69
C HIS A 97 -2.27 4.41 -2.77
N ALA A 98 -1.09 4.46 -3.41
CA ALA A 98 -0.35 5.72 -3.61
C ALA A 98 -1.10 6.73 -4.51
N ARG A 99 -2.06 6.24 -5.30
CA ARG A 99 -2.85 7.05 -6.24
C ARG A 99 -4.32 7.21 -5.81
N SER A 100 -4.71 6.70 -4.64
CA SER A 100 -6.12 6.62 -4.25
C SER A 100 -6.79 7.99 -4.21
N TRP A 101 -6.05 9.02 -3.79
CA TRP A 101 -6.53 10.40 -3.78
C TRP A 101 -6.54 11.07 -5.15
N SER A 102 -5.50 10.82 -5.97
CA SER A 102 -5.22 11.57 -7.19
C SER A 102 -5.71 10.89 -8.46
N SER A 103 -6.23 9.67 -8.38
CA SER A 103 -6.70 8.94 -9.56
C SER A 103 -7.87 9.69 -10.24
N PRO A 104 -7.81 9.95 -11.56
CA PRO A 104 -8.88 10.66 -12.26
C PRO A 104 -10.28 10.06 -12.07
N PRO A 105 -10.47 8.73 -12.13
CA PRO A 105 -11.79 8.13 -11.89
C PRO A 105 -12.35 8.44 -10.50
N PHE A 106 -11.49 8.53 -9.48
CA PHE A 106 -11.92 8.87 -8.13
C PHE A 106 -12.31 10.35 -8.00
N VAL A 107 -11.48 11.25 -8.55
CA VAL A 107 -11.78 12.70 -8.54
C VAL A 107 -13.11 12.98 -9.21
N GLU A 108 -13.36 12.34 -10.36
CA GLU A 108 -14.63 12.43 -11.06
C GLU A 108 -15.79 11.83 -10.25
N ALA A 109 -15.64 10.60 -9.75
CA ALA A 109 -16.68 9.91 -8.99
C ALA A 109 -17.05 10.63 -7.67
N THR A 110 -16.15 11.43 -7.12
CA THR A 110 -16.39 12.25 -5.92
C THR A 110 -16.82 13.67 -6.21
N SER A 111 -17.07 14.02 -7.47
CA SER A 111 -17.39 15.39 -7.91
C SER A 111 -16.37 16.40 -7.40
N ASP A 112 -15.09 16.14 -7.63
CA ASP A 112 -13.97 16.95 -7.13
C ASP A 112 -13.96 17.01 -5.59
N TYR A 113 -13.88 15.83 -4.97
CA TYR A 113 -13.77 15.63 -3.51
C TYR A 113 -14.95 16.15 -2.67
N ARG A 114 -16.11 16.41 -3.26
CA ARG A 114 -17.31 16.87 -2.54
C ARG A 114 -17.96 15.80 -1.66
N PHE A 115 -17.70 14.52 -1.94
CA PHE A 115 -18.21 13.40 -1.15
C PHE A 115 -17.24 13.07 0.01
N GLU A 116 -17.41 13.78 1.12
CA GLU A 116 -16.52 13.71 2.29
C GLU A 116 -16.37 12.29 2.87
N GLN A 117 -17.43 11.48 2.81
CA GLN A 117 -17.41 10.10 3.29
C GLN A 117 -16.41 9.19 2.56
N CYS A 118 -15.96 9.58 1.37
CA CYS A 118 -14.98 8.84 0.58
C CYS A 118 -13.53 9.18 0.98
N LEU A 119 -13.31 10.40 1.50
CA LEU A 119 -11.99 10.99 1.65
C LEU A 119 -11.16 10.28 2.73
N GLY A 120 -11.83 9.81 3.79
CA GLY A 120 -11.19 9.07 4.88
C GLY A 120 -10.50 7.79 4.40
N CYS A 121 -11.13 7.01 3.51
CA CYS A 121 -10.50 5.81 2.95
C CYS A 121 -9.48 6.12 1.86
N HIS A 122 -9.56 7.28 1.20
CA HIS A 122 -8.70 7.64 0.06
C HIS A 122 -7.49 8.51 0.42
N ALA A 123 -7.47 9.14 1.59
CA ALA A 123 -6.29 9.74 2.22
C ALA A 123 -6.37 9.62 3.76
N PRO A 124 -6.37 8.40 4.31
CA PRO A 124 -6.55 8.15 5.74
C PRO A 124 -5.47 8.78 6.61
N ALA A 125 -5.87 9.33 7.76
CA ALA A 125 -4.96 9.74 8.82
C ALA A 125 -4.35 8.52 9.51
N SER A 126 -5.20 7.55 9.87
CA SER A 126 -4.81 6.27 10.47
C SER A 126 -5.91 5.23 10.24
N VAL A 127 -5.54 3.96 10.13
CA VAL A 127 -6.45 2.81 10.01
C VAL A 127 -6.74 2.10 11.34
N PHE A 128 -6.17 2.56 12.46
CA PHE A 128 -6.29 1.88 13.76
C PHE A 128 -7.46 2.37 14.63
N GLY A 129 -8.27 3.32 14.13
CA GLY A 129 -9.42 3.86 14.85
C GLY A 129 -10.68 2.98 14.79
N GLU A 130 -11.68 3.33 15.59
CA GLU A 130 -13.01 2.76 15.49
C GLU A 130 -13.78 3.36 14.30
N GLY A 131 -14.37 2.51 13.47
CA GLY A 131 -15.14 2.93 12.30
C GLY A 131 -14.28 3.32 11.09
N PRO A 132 -14.87 4.01 10.10
CA PRO A 132 -14.14 4.46 8.92
C PRO A 132 -12.99 5.41 9.29
N PRO A 133 -11.83 5.32 8.64
CA PRO A 133 -10.72 6.24 8.87
C PRO A 133 -11.11 7.71 8.66
N THR A 134 -10.48 8.60 9.42
CA THR A 134 -10.61 10.04 9.22
C THR A 134 -9.65 10.53 8.13
N LEU A 135 -10.00 11.65 7.48
CA LEU A 135 -9.16 12.28 6.47
C LEU A 135 -7.91 12.89 7.11
N ARG A 136 -6.74 12.58 6.53
CA ARG A 136 -5.45 13.18 6.89
C ARG A 136 -5.39 14.66 6.50
N GLU A 137 -4.80 15.49 7.35
CA GLU A 137 -4.74 16.94 7.11
C GLU A 137 -3.72 17.34 6.04
N THR A 138 -2.59 16.64 5.98
CA THR A 138 -1.43 16.98 5.15
C THR A 138 -1.14 15.87 4.14
N HIS A 139 -0.42 16.18 3.06
CA HIS A 139 0.06 15.25 2.04
C HIS A 139 -0.99 14.28 1.47
N ARG A 140 -2.24 14.75 1.29
CA ARG A 140 -3.37 13.91 0.83
C ARG A 140 -3.13 13.33 -0.55
N GLU A 141 -2.35 14.02 -1.38
CA GLU A 141 -1.92 13.58 -2.71
C GLU A 141 -1.18 12.25 -2.72
N GLU A 142 -0.59 11.84 -1.59
CA GLU A 142 0.04 10.51 -1.42
C GLU A 142 -0.95 9.38 -1.19
N GLY A 143 -2.26 9.68 -1.13
CA GLY A 143 -3.31 8.69 -0.93
C GLY A 143 -3.22 7.99 0.42
N VAL A 144 -3.40 6.66 0.40
CA VAL A 144 -3.18 5.76 1.54
C VAL A 144 -1.66 5.54 1.71
N THR A 145 -1.00 6.49 2.37
CA THR A 145 0.46 6.55 2.51
C THR A 145 1.00 5.67 3.65
N CYS A 146 2.32 5.62 3.81
CA CYS A 146 3.00 4.80 4.83
C CYS A 146 2.43 5.02 6.24
N VAL A 147 2.27 6.29 6.63
CA VAL A 147 1.78 6.64 7.97
C VAL A 147 0.33 6.25 8.20
N SER A 148 -0.48 6.18 7.15
CA SER A 148 -1.88 5.76 7.28
C SER A 148 -2.00 4.35 7.86
N CYS A 149 -1.09 3.46 7.45
CA CYS A 149 -1.08 2.05 7.84
C CYS A 149 -0.10 1.73 8.97
N HIS A 150 0.99 2.49 9.10
CA HIS A 150 2.07 2.15 10.03
C HIS A 150 2.20 3.05 11.25
N PHE A 151 1.66 4.25 11.22
CA PHE A 151 1.83 5.21 12.30
C PHE A 151 0.73 5.07 13.35
N ASP A 152 1.13 4.97 14.61
CA ASP A 152 0.25 4.91 15.77
C ASP A 152 0.77 5.85 16.85
N GLY A 153 0.32 7.11 16.82
CA GLY A 153 0.63 8.14 17.82
C GLY A 153 2.04 8.70 17.73
N ASP A 154 3.04 7.95 18.17
CA ASP A 154 4.46 8.33 18.23
C ASP A 154 5.41 7.23 17.75
N VAL A 155 4.86 6.10 17.29
CA VAL A 155 5.63 4.91 16.95
C VAL A 155 5.22 4.32 15.61
N MET A 156 6.21 3.81 14.88
CA MET A 156 5.99 3.05 13.65
C MET A 156 5.78 1.57 13.98
N LEU A 157 4.64 1.04 13.58
CA LEU A 157 4.26 -0.35 13.80
C LEU A 157 4.68 -1.22 12.61
N GLY A 158 5.03 -2.47 12.89
CA GLY A 158 5.32 -3.44 11.83
C GLY A 158 5.49 -4.86 12.38
N PRO A 159 5.50 -5.87 11.49
CA PRO A 159 5.66 -7.27 11.91
C PRO A 159 7.13 -7.64 12.18
N ALA A 160 8.06 -6.95 11.53
CA ALA A 160 9.48 -7.24 11.55
C ALA A 160 10.13 -6.89 12.89
N ARG A 161 11.15 -7.67 13.27
CA ARG A 161 12.05 -7.30 14.36
C ARG A 161 13.15 -6.43 13.78
N PRO A 162 13.45 -5.26 14.36
CA PRO A 162 14.61 -4.50 13.96
C PRO A 162 15.88 -5.33 14.18
N SER A 163 16.68 -5.47 13.12
CA SER A 163 17.99 -6.16 13.14
C SER A 163 19.13 -5.20 12.79
N ALA A 164 18.82 -3.94 12.46
CA ALA A 164 19.82 -2.89 12.26
C ALA A 164 20.51 -2.54 13.58
N LEU A 165 21.72 -1.98 13.48
CA LEU A 165 22.53 -1.58 14.64
C LEU A 165 21.86 -0.48 15.49
N MET A 166 20.98 0.31 14.87
CA MET A 166 20.19 1.35 15.52
C MET A 166 18.87 1.55 14.80
N ASP A 167 17.85 1.93 15.58
CA ASP A 167 16.56 2.36 15.05
C ASP A 167 16.59 3.88 14.82
N PRO A 168 16.45 4.35 13.57
CA PRO A 168 16.41 5.78 13.27
C PRO A 168 15.24 6.50 13.95
N HIS A 169 14.11 5.82 14.11
CA HIS A 169 12.90 6.34 14.72
C HIS A 169 12.25 5.27 15.61
N PRO A 170 11.37 5.65 16.56
CA PRO A 170 10.63 4.70 17.37
C PRO A 170 9.89 3.66 16.52
N VAL A 171 10.10 2.39 16.85
CA VAL A 171 9.45 1.25 16.22
C VAL A 171 8.87 0.32 17.28
N ARG A 172 7.69 -0.24 17.02
CA ARG A 172 7.07 -1.23 17.89
C ARG A 172 6.55 -2.41 17.08
N ARG A 173 7.10 -3.58 17.38
CA ARG A 173 6.67 -4.83 16.75
C ARG A 173 5.25 -5.18 17.17
N THR A 174 4.39 -5.39 16.18
CA THR A 174 3.02 -5.87 16.37
C THR A 174 2.69 -6.85 15.26
N SER A 175 2.86 -8.15 15.45
CA SER A 175 2.59 -9.13 14.37
C SER A 175 1.09 -9.39 14.17
N ARG A 176 0.27 -9.34 15.22
CA ARG A 176 -1.17 -9.69 15.14
C ARG A 176 -1.92 -8.85 14.11
N THR A 177 -1.66 -7.54 14.08
CA THR A 177 -2.35 -6.60 13.18
C THR A 177 -1.92 -6.79 11.72
N TYR A 178 -0.61 -6.94 11.48
CA TYR A 178 -0.06 -7.03 10.12
C TYR A 178 -0.16 -8.42 9.49
N LEU A 179 -0.49 -9.43 10.29
CA LEU A 179 -0.76 -10.79 9.83
C LEU A 179 -2.27 -11.11 9.80
N SER A 180 -3.15 -10.13 10.01
CA SER A 180 -4.62 -10.28 9.93
C SER A 180 -5.19 -9.44 8.79
N SER A 181 -6.24 -9.94 8.13
CA SER A 181 -7.04 -9.20 7.16
C SER A 181 -7.77 -7.98 7.76
N ASP A 182 -7.90 -7.91 9.09
CA ASP A 182 -8.65 -6.84 9.77
C ASP A 182 -8.10 -5.43 9.47
N LEU A 183 -6.79 -5.31 9.25
CA LEU A 183 -6.16 -4.04 8.86
C LEU A 183 -6.79 -3.47 7.58
N CYS A 184 -7.03 -4.33 6.59
CA CYS A 184 -7.61 -3.99 5.30
C CYS A 184 -9.11 -3.65 5.42
N GLY A 185 -9.80 -4.29 6.37
CA GLY A 185 -11.23 -4.12 6.61
C GLY A 185 -11.65 -2.74 7.12
N SER A 186 -10.71 -1.91 7.57
CA SER A 186 -10.96 -0.49 7.91
C SER A 186 -11.50 0.31 6.72
N CYS A 187 -11.00 0.03 5.51
CA CYS A 187 -11.42 0.69 4.27
C CYS A 187 -12.23 -0.24 3.36
N HIS A 188 -11.87 -1.51 3.27
CA HIS A 188 -12.50 -2.51 2.39
C HIS A 188 -13.68 -3.21 3.07
N VAL A 189 -14.64 -2.43 3.57
CA VAL A 189 -15.69 -2.92 4.48
C VAL A 189 -16.55 -4.02 3.84
N GLY A 190 -17.10 -3.82 2.64
CA GLY A 190 -17.95 -4.83 2.00
C GLY A 190 -17.16 -6.06 1.53
N THR A 191 -15.98 -5.88 0.94
CA THR A 191 -15.11 -7.03 0.60
C THR A 191 -14.72 -7.83 1.86
N MET A 192 -14.50 -7.17 2.99
CA MET A 192 -14.24 -7.85 4.27
C MET A 192 -15.47 -8.61 4.77
N GLN A 193 -16.69 -8.10 4.56
CA GLN A 193 -17.91 -8.84 4.87
C GLN A 193 -18.07 -10.08 3.98
N GLU A 194 -17.82 -9.94 2.67
CA GLU A 194 -17.79 -11.05 1.71
C GLU A 194 -16.78 -12.11 2.16
N TRP A 195 -15.56 -11.69 2.56
CA TRP A 195 -14.52 -12.60 3.07
C TRP A 195 -14.89 -13.29 4.36
N ARG A 196 -15.48 -12.58 5.31
CA ARG A 196 -15.97 -13.17 6.57
C ARG A 196 -17.07 -14.20 6.32
N ALA A 197 -17.97 -13.93 5.38
CA ALA A 197 -19.08 -14.82 5.01
C ALA A 197 -18.66 -16.02 4.14
N ALA A 198 -17.50 -15.95 3.45
CA ALA A 198 -17.03 -17.03 2.60
C ALA A 198 -16.82 -18.33 3.41
N PRO A 199 -17.12 -19.51 2.82
CA PRO A 199 -16.94 -20.80 3.48
C PRO A 199 -15.47 -21.10 3.79
N GLY A 200 -15.23 -22.05 4.69
CA GLY A 200 -13.88 -22.50 5.09
C GLY A 200 -13.41 -21.92 6.43
N GLU A 201 -12.89 -22.80 7.30
CA GLU A 201 -12.41 -22.45 8.64
C GLU A 201 -11.05 -21.71 8.62
N SER A 202 -10.24 -21.92 7.57
CA SER A 202 -8.92 -21.30 7.41
C SER A 202 -8.80 -20.62 6.05
N LYS A 203 -9.30 -19.38 5.97
CA LYS A 203 -9.21 -18.54 4.77
C LYS A 203 -7.84 -17.85 4.69
N PRO A 204 -7.22 -17.77 3.50
CA PRO A 204 -6.00 -16.98 3.35
C PRO A 204 -6.29 -15.51 3.69
N THR A 205 -5.31 -14.86 4.31
CA THR A 205 -5.41 -13.43 4.64
C THR A 205 -5.32 -12.59 3.36
N CYS A 206 -5.83 -11.37 3.39
CA CYS A 206 -5.73 -10.45 2.24
C CYS A 206 -4.28 -10.28 1.79
N GLN A 207 -3.35 -10.17 2.75
CA GLN A 207 -1.91 -10.04 2.50
C GLN A 207 -1.31 -11.27 1.85
N ALA A 208 -1.89 -12.47 2.03
CA ALA A 208 -1.36 -13.68 1.43
C ALA A 208 -1.34 -13.62 -0.10
N CYS A 209 -2.40 -13.04 -0.70
CA CYS A 209 -2.54 -12.89 -2.16
C CYS A 209 -2.14 -11.49 -2.64
N HIS A 210 -2.59 -10.43 -1.95
CA HIS A 210 -2.40 -9.04 -2.41
C HIS A 210 -1.04 -8.43 -2.03
N MET A 211 -0.29 -9.06 -1.13
CA MET A 211 1.06 -8.65 -0.74
C MET A 211 2.02 -9.84 -0.84
N PRO A 212 2.52 -10.18 -2.05
CA PRO A 212 3.35 -11.36 -2.24
C PRO A 212 4.56 -11.40 -1.28
N PRO A 213 4.98 -12.59 -0.85
CA PRO A 213 6.12 -12.72 0.05
C PRO A 213 7.41 -12.25 -0.63
N VAL A 214 8.34 -11.73 0.19
CA VAL A 214 9.68 -11.33 -0.26
C VAL A 214 10.66 -11.49 0.89
N THR A 215 11.87 -11.97 0.62
CA THR A 215 12.95 -12.02 1.61
C THR A 215 13.95 -10.93 1.29
N ARG A 216 14.06 -9.92 2.15
CA ARG A 216 15.00 -8.79 1.99
C ARG A 216 15.22 -8.05 3.30
N THR A 217 16.21 -7.16 3.33
CA THR A 217 16.33 -6.16 4.41
C THR A 217 15.20 -5.12 4.28
N LEU A 218 14.73 -4.57 5.40
CA LEU A 218 13.76 -3.46 5.40
C LEU A 218 14.39 -2.20 4.84
N THR A 219 15.64 -1.93 5.22
CA THR A 219 16.35 -0.72 4.82
C THR A 219 17.41 -1.02 3.76
N GLN A 220 17.62 -0.03 2.90
CA GLN A 220 18.66 0.00 1.88
C GLN A 220 19.39 1.33 1.99
N GLY A 221 20.71 1.31 1.93
CA GLY A 221 21.50 2.53 1.91
C GLY A 221 21.66 3.05 0.49
N THR A 222 21.68 4.37 0.34
CA THR A 222 21.88 5.05 -0.95
C THR A 222 23.27 5.68 -1.06
N GLY A 223 24.03 5.74 0.03
CA GLY A 223 25.42 6.22 0.09
C GLY A 223 26.29 5.43 1.06
N LEU A 224 27.58 5.78 1.12
CA LEU A 224 28.60 5.04 1.89
C LEU A 224 28.23 4.85 3.38
N MET A 225 27.82 5.93 4.04
CA MET A 225 27.47 5.91 5.47
C MET A 225 26.17 5.15 5.75
N SER A 226 25.12 5.36 4.95
CA SER A 226 23.86 4.63 5.10
C SER A 226 24.04 3.13 4.80
N ASN A 227 24.85 2.77 3.80
CA ASN A 227 25.18 1.38 3.51
C ASN A 227 25.88 0.70 4.68
N MET A 228 26.80 1.40 5.34
CA MET A 228 27.48 0.89 6.53
C MET A 228 26.54 0.70 7.74
N LEU A 229 25.52 1.55 7.88
CA LEU A 229 24.56 1.43 8.98
C LEU A 229 23.59 0.26 8.78
N VAL A 230 23.18 0.00 7.54
CA VAL A 230 22.21 -1.05 7.20
C VAL A 230 22.86 -2.39 6.84
N SER A 231 24.19 -2.44 6.66
CA SER A 231 24.90 -3.67 6.27
C SER A 231 24.83 -4.79 7.30
N PHE A 232 24.47 -4.47 8.54
CA PHE A 232 24.26 -5.45 9.61
C PHE A 232 22.79 -5.91 9.70
N GLU A 233 21.89 -5.31 8.92
CA GLU A 233 20.50 -5.70 8.90
C GLU A 233 20.35 -7.09 8.27
N GLU A 234 19.73 -8.00 9.00
CA GLU A 234 19.44 -9.34 8.52
C GLU A 234 18.22 -9.32 7.58
N PRO A 235 18.26 -10.00 6.43
CA PRO A 235 17.08 -10.22 5.62
C PRO A 235 15.99 -10.94 6.42
N TYR A 236 14.74 -10.54 6.21
CA TYR A 236 13.60 -11.18 6.84
C TYR A 236 12.51 -11.50 5.81
N GLU A 237 11.65 -12.46 6.14
CA GLU A 237 10.46 -12.78 5.35
C GLU A 237 9.39 -11.71 5.55
N GLY A 238 9.30 -10.82 4.57
CA GLY A 238 8.37 -9.72 4.52
C GLY A 238 7.31 -9.88 3.42
N ARG A 239 6.67 -8.75 3.11
CA ARG A 239 5.56 -8.64 2.18
C ARG A 239 5.80 -7.44 1.27
N LYS A 240 5.56 -7.61 -0.03
CA LYS A 240 5.66 -6.51 -0.99
C LYS A 240 4.50 -5.53 -0.83
N HIS A 241 4.76 -4.24 -0.99
CA HIS A 241 3.75 -3.17 -0.89
C HIS A 241 3.14 -2.80 -2.25
N LEU A 242 2.98 -3.79 -3.12
CA LEU A 242 2.39 -3.63 -4.45
C LEU A 242 0.86 -3.55 -4.38
N PHE A 243 0.25 -4.22 -3.39
CA PHE A 243 -1.20 -4.31 -3.20
C PHE A 243 -1.93 -4.71 -4.48
N HIS A 244 -1.47 -5.78 -5.12
CA HIS A 244 -1.92 -6.15 -6.47
C HIS A 244 -3.44 -6.24 -6.56
N ILE A 245 -4.01 -5.51 -7.52
CA ILE A 245 -5.42 -5.61 -7.88
C ILE A 245 -5.44 -5.91 -9.39
N GLY A 246 -6.06 -7.02 -9.78
CA GLY A 246 -6.46 -7.20 -11.18
C GLY A 246 -5.37 -7.58 -12.17
N THR A 247 -4.15 -7.99 -11.78
CA THR A 247 -3.17 -8.50 -12.75
C THR A 247 -3.42 -9.97 -13.09
N GLU A 248 -3.07 -10.40 -14.30
CA GLU A 248 -3.16 -11.81 -14.72
C GLU A 248 -2.43 -12.75 -13.75
N GLU A 249 -1.29 -12.32 -13.20
CA GLU A 249 -0.53 -13.09 -12.20
C GLU A 249 -1.34 -13.36 -10.93
N VAL A 250 -2.11 -12.39 -10.43
CA VAL A 250 -2.91 -12.57 -9.21
C VAL A 250 -4.24 -13.27 -9.48
N PHE A 251 -4.86 -12.99 -10.63
CA PHE A 251 -6.15 -13.58 -10.97
C PHE A 251 -6.04 -14.98 -11.58
N SER A 252 -4.91 -15.36 -12.17
CA SER A 252 -4.74 -16.72 -12.72
C SER A 252 -4.81 -17.82 -11.67
N GLU A 253 -4.50 -17.50 -10.40
CA GLU A 253 -4.71 -18.40 -9.25
C GLU A 253 -6.12 -18.29 -8.66
N GLY A 254 -6.72 -17.10 -8.69
CA GLY A 254 -8.00 -16.78 -8.05
C GLY A 254 -9.25 -16.98 -8.92
N LEU A 255 -9.12 -16.98 -10.24
CA LEU A 255 -10.20 -17.15 -11.21
C LEU A 255 -9.74 -18.13 -12.29
N ALA A 256 -10.50 -19.20 -12.51
CA ALA A 256 -10.17 -20.21 -13.51
C ALA A 256 -11.27 -20.33 -14.57
N GLY A 257 -10.86 -20.58 -15.80
CA GLY A 257 -11.72 -21.04 -16.88
C GLY A 257 -11.40 -22.50 -17.19
N GLU A 258 -12.42 -23.34 -17.34
CA GLU A 258 -12.29 -24.75 -17.71
C GLU A 258 -13.27 -25.06 -18.86
N LEU A 259 -12.80 -25.68 -19.95
CA LEU A 259 -13.68 -26.25 -20.98
C LEU A 259 -14.12 -27.64 -20.53
N VAL A 260 -15.42 -27.83 -20.38
CA VAL A 260 -16.01 -29.08 -19.88
C VAL A 260 -16.50 -29.97 -21.01
N ASP A 261 -17.11 -29.35 -22.03
CA ASP A 261 -17.58 -30.07 -23.20
C ASP A 261 -17.48 -29.19 -24.44
N SER A 262 -17.27 -29.83 -25.58
CA SER A 262 -17.33 -29.17 -26.88
C SER A 262 -17.78 -30.15 -27.96
N SER A 263 -18.71 -29.72 -28.81
CA SER A 263 -19.23 -30.53 -29.90
C SER A 263 -19.40 -29.70 -31.17
N ARG A 264 -18.93 -30.25 -32.29
CA ARG A 264 -19.07 -29.65 -33.62
C ARG A 264 -20.31 -30.19 -34.30
N GLY A 265 -21.16 -29.28 -34.77
CA GLY A 265 -22.38 -29.60 -35.51
C GLY A 265 -22.53 -28.73 -36.76
N PRO A 266 -23.62 -28.93 -37.53
CA PRO A 266 -23.89 -28.16 -38.75
C PRO A 266 -24.05 -26.65 -38.49
N ASP A 267 -24.54 -26.26 -37.30
CA ASP A 267 -24.80 -24.87 -36.93
C ASP A 267 -23.59 -24.20 -36.22
N GLY A 268 -22.44 -24.86 -36.15
CA GLY A 268 -21.23 -24.37 -35.48
C GLY A 268 -20.70 -25.28 -34.38
N VAL A 269 -19.79 -24.76 -33.56
CA VAL A 269 -19.26 -25.47 -32.38
C VAL A 269 -19.97 -24.96 -31.13
N ARG A 270 -20.55 -25.88 -30.36
CA ARG A 270 -21.05 -25.58 -29.02
C ARG A 270 -19.96 -25.89 -28.01
N CYS A 271 -19.71 -24.95 -27.09
CA CYS A 271 -18.77 -25.11 -26.00
C CYS A 271 -19.48 -24.84 -24.67
N GLU A 272 -19.26 -25.71 -23.69
CA GLU A 272 -19.69 -25.52 -22.31
C GLU A 272 -18.44 -25.30 -21.43
N LEU A 273 -18.42 -24.15 -20.77
CA LEU A 273 -17.30 -23.68 -19.95
C LEU A 273 -17.72 -23.57 -18.49
N LEU A 274 -16.77 -23.70 -17.57
CA LEU A 274 -16.91 -23.28 -16.19
C LEU A 274 -16.00 -22.08 -15.92
N LEU A 275 -16.60 -21.02 -15.39
CA LEU A 275 -15.87 -19.92 -14.76
C LEU A 275 -15.91 -20.11 -13.24
N ILE A 276 -14.74 -20.27 -12.63
CA ILE A 276 -14.58 -20.73 -11.25
C ILE A 276 -13.92 -19.65 -10.41
N ASN A 277 -14.61 -19.19 -9.38
CA ASN A 277 -14.05 -18.30 -8.38
C ASN A 277 -13.36 -19.12 -7.27
N ARG A 278 -12.05 -18.95 -7.10
CA ARG A 278 -11.24 -19.64 -6.08
C ARG A 278 -10.82 -18.73 -4.93
N VAL A 279 -11.29 -17.47 -4.92
CA VAL A 279 -10.96 -16.53 -3.85
C VAL A 279 -12.10 -16.43 -2.82
N PRO A 280 -11.76 -16.19 -1.54
CA PRO A 280 -12.73 -16.07 -0.46
C PRO A 280 -13.37 -14.67 -0.44
N HIS A 281 -13.90 -14.19 -1.56
CA HIS A 281 -14.75 -13.00 -1.69
C HIS A 281 -15.42 -13.00 -3.08
N LEU A 282 -16.28 -12.02 -3.37
CA LEU A 282 -16.93 -11.96 -4.67
C LEU A 282 -15.95 -11.62 -5.80
N VAL A 283 -16.26 -12.05 -7.02
CA VAL A 283 -15.51 -11.68 -8.23
C VAL A 283 -16.51 -11.21 -9.31
N PRO A 284 -16.56 -9.90 -9.64
CA PRO A 284 -15.79 -8.80 -9.05
C PRO A 284 -16.35 -8.38 -7.67
N THR A 285 -15.47 -7.91 -6.78
CA THR A 285 -15.80 -7.33 -5.46
C THR A 285 -15.70 -5.78 -5.47
N GLY A 286 -16.11 -5.15 -4.37
CA GLY A 286 -15.99 -3.72 -4.11
C GLY A 286 -17.33 -2.99 -4.12
N ASP A 287 -17.49 -2.03 -3.21
CA ASP A 287 -18.82 -1.45 -2.92
C ASP A 287 -19.19 -0.24 -3.78
N PHE A 288 -18.19 0.49 -4.29
CA PHE A 288 -18.40 1.79 -4.93
C PHE A 288 -17.98 1.82 -6.39
N GLY A 289 -18.76 2.52 -7.21
CA GLY A 289 -18.48 2.66 -8.64
C GLY A 289 -18.82 1.39 -9.44
N VAL A 290 -18.51 1.41 -10.73
CA VAL A 290 -18.76 0.27 -11.62
C VAL A 290 -17.77 -0.86 -11.32
N ARG A 291 -18.30 -2.07 -11.14
CA ARG A 291 -17.54 -3.31 -11.00
C ARG A 291 -18.13 -4.34 -11.95
N LEU A 292 -17.40 -4.65 -13.02
CA LEU A 292 -17.81 -5.65 -13.99
C LEU A 292 -16.63 -6.53 -14.41
N LEU A 293 -16.95 -7.78 -14.72
CA LEU A 293 -16.07 -8.66 -15.49
C LEU A 293 -16.63 -8.77 -16.89
N ASP A 294 -15.79 -8.46 -17.87
CA ASP A 294 -16.05 -8.65 -19.28
C ASP A 294 -15.46 -9.99 -19.70
N LEU A 295 -16.30 -10.88 -20.24
CA LEU A 295 -15.95 -12.22 -20.69
C LEU A 295 -15.95 -12.22 -22.22
N GLY A 296 -14.79 -12.05 -22.82
CA GLY A 296 -14.61 -12.14 -24.27
C GLY A 296 -14.35 -13.57 -24.70
N PHE A 297 -15.16 -14.07 -25.62
CA PHE A 297 -15.03 -15.38 -26.24
C PHE A 297 -14.64 -15.21 -27.70
N GLU A 298 -13.42 -15.60 -28.04
CA GLU A 298 -12.84 -15.47 -29.37
C GLU A 298 -12.76 -16.86 -30.02
N ALA A 299 -13.38 -16.99 -31.20
CA ALA A 299 -13.19 -18.15 -32.07
C ALA A 299 -11.95 -17.93 -32.93
N LEU A 300 -11.01 -18.87 -32.91
CA LEU A 300 -9.76 -18.78 -33.66
C LEU A 300 -9.73 -19.83 -34.76
N ASP A 301 -9.13 -19.51 -35.91
CA ASP A 301 -8.77 -20.51 -36.91
C ASP A 301 -7.47 -21.26 -36.55
N GLN A 302 -7.02 -22.16 -37.43
CA GLN A 302 -5.81 -22.95 -37.23
C GLN A 302 -4.53 -22.10 -37.23
N GLN A 303 -4.57 -20.89 -37.78
CA GLN A 303 -3.47 -19.93 -37.80
C GLN A 303 -3.50 -18.97 -36.60
N GLY A 304 -4.52 -19.10 -35.73
CA GLY A 304 -4.71 -18.24 -34.55
C GLY A 304 -5.38 -16.90 -34.85
N VAL A 305 -5.95 -16.72 -36.04
CA VAL A 305 -6.70 -15.51 -36.41
C VAL A 305 -8.09 -15.55 -35.80
N VAL A 306 -8.52 -14.44 -35.21
CA VAL A 306 -9.87 -14.30 -34.64
C VAL A 306 -10.90 -14.26 -35.78
N LEU A 307 -11.72 -15.31 -35.87
CA LEU A 307 -12.83 -15.44 -36.82
C LEU A 307 -14.07 -14.68 -36.34
N SER A 308 -14.34 -14.72 -35.04
CA SER A 308 -15.46 -14.02 -34.41
C SER A 308 -15.18 -13.79 -32.93
N ARG A 309 -15.81 -12.76 -32.37
CA ARG A 309 -15.82 -12.49 -30.93
C ARG A 309 -17.24 -12.25 -30.45
N SER A 310 -17.53 -12.76 -29.27
CA SER A 310 -18.74 -12.42 -28.51
C SER A 310 -18.36 -12.09 -27.07
N ASP A 311 -19.09 -11.17 -26.44
CA ASP A 311 -18.80 -10.74 -25.07
C ASP A 311 -20.01 -10.99 -24.17
N GLN A 312 -19.75 -11.36 -22.91
CA GLN A 312 -20.74 -11.40 -21.84
C GLN A 312 -20.22 -10.63 -20.64
N GLN A 313 -21.11 -10.07 -19.83
CA GLN A 313 -20.71 -9.27 -18.68
C GLN A 313 -21.34 -9.77 -17.39
N LEU A 314 -20.51 -9.86 -16.35
CA LEU A 314 -20.94 -10.09 -14.98
C LEU A 314 -20.84 -8.77 -14.22
N ARG A 315 -21.99 -8.21 -13.83
CA ARG A 315 -22.08 -6.91 -13.17
C ARG A 315 -22.44 -7.05 -11.70
N ARG A 316 -21.62 -6.49 -10.81
CA ARG A 316 -21.92 -6.52 -9.36
C ARG A 316 -23.23 -5.82 -9.02
N ALA A 317 -23.52 -4.69 -9.69
CA ALA A 317 -24.74 -3.92 -9.48
C ALA A 317 -26.03 -4.69 -9.80
N LEU A 318 -25.93 -5.78 -10.59
CA LEU A 318 -27.05 -6.66 -10.92
C LEU A 318 -27.03 -7.98 -10.12
N GLY A 319 -26.17 -8.09 -9.10
CA GLY A 319 -26.02 -9.32 -8.31
C GLY A 319 -25.37 -10.47 -9.06
N GLN A 320 -24.64 -10.20 -10.14
CA GLN A 320 -24.05 -11.22 -11.01
C GLN A 320 -22.59 -11.55 -10.67
N SER A 321 -22.03 -11.04 -9.56
CA SER A 321 -20.70 -11.46 -9.14
C SER A 321 -20.67 -12.97 -8.86
N LEU A 322 -19.51 -13.59 -9.09
CA LEU A 322 -19.27 -14.98 -8.69
C LEU A 322 -19.13 -15.04 -7.17
N GLN A 323 -19.88 -15.93 -6.53
CA GLN A 323 -19.73 -16.24 -5.11
C GLN A 323 -18.39 -16.97 -4.86
N PRO A 324 -17.85 -16.96 -3.63
CA PRO A 324 -16.69 -17.79 -3.29
C PRO A 324 -16.96 -19.25 -3.62
N ASP A 325 -15.98 -19.93 -4.22
CA ASP A 325 -16.06 -21.32 -4.69
C ASP A 325 -17.14 -21.61 -5.76
N GLU A 326 -17.80 -20.58 -6.30
CA GLU A 326 -18.80 -20.76 -7.35
C GLU A 326 -18.15 -21.28 -8.64
N ARG A 327 -18.81 -22.28 -9.25
CA ARG A 327 -18.51 -22.78 -10.60
C ARG A 327 -19.69 -22.43 -11.51
N ARG A 328 -19.57 -21.33 -12.26
CA ARG A 328 -20.63 -20.86 -13.14
C ARG A 328 -20.49 -21.45 -14.53
N ALA A 329 -21.53 -22.17 -14.97
CA ALA A 329 -21.61 -22.68 -16.34
C ALA A 329 -21.88 -21.54 -17.33
N LEU A 330 -21.16 -21.56 -18.45
CA LEU A 330 -21.29 -20.62 -19.56
C LEU A 330 -21.36 -21.41 -20.86
N SER A 331 -22.40 -21.18 -21.64
CA SER A 331 -22.57 -21.80 -22.95
C SER A 331 -22.25 -20.80 -24.05
N VAL A 332 -21.41 -21.21 -25.00
CA VAL A 332 -20.99 -20.37 -26.13
C VAL A 332 -21.16 -21.14 -27.44
N ARG A 333 -21.57 -20.42 -28.49
CA ARG A 333 -21.59 -20.96 -29.86
C ARG A 333 -20.57 -20.22 -30.71
N LEU A 334 -19.78 -20.98 -31.45
CA LEU A 334 -18.72 -20.49 -32.31
C LEU A 334 -19.00 -20.89 -33.77
N PRO A 335 -18.42 -20.18 -34.75
CA PRO A 335 -18.49 -20.58 -36.16
C PRO A 335 -18.00 -22.01 -36.38
N SER A 336 -18.54 -22.69 -37.39
CA SER A 336 -18.13 -24.06 -37.76
C SER A 336 -16.68 -24.18 -38.22
N ALA A 337 -16.04 -23.06 -38.57
CA ALA A 337 -14.61 -22.98 -38.89
C ALA A 337 -13.70 -22.78 -37.67
N ALA A 338 -14.25 -22.58 -36.47
CA ALA A 338 -13.47 -22.38 -35.26
C ALA A 338 -12.62 -23.62 -34.96
N TRP A 339 -11.31 -23.45 -34.90
CA TRP A 339 -10.34 -24.46 -34.52
C TRP A 339 -10.01 -24.40 -33.03
N ALA A 340 -10.00 -23.20 -32.44
CA ALA A 340 -9.86 -23.01 -31.00
C ALA A 340 -10.85 -21.98 -30.45
N LEU A 341 -11.08 -22.08 -29.14
CA LEU A 341 -11.77 -21.08 -28.34
C LEU A 341 -10.75 -20.41 -27.42
N ARG A 342 -10.69 -19.07 -27.41
CA ARG A 342 -9.99 -18.29 -26.40
C ARG A 342 -10.97 -17.51 -25.54
N LEU A 343 -10.89 -17.71 -24.23
CA LEU A 343 -11.54 -16.90 -23.21
C LEU A 343 -10.57 -15.82 -22.74
N VAL A 344 -10.98 -14.57 -22.84
CA VAL A 344 -10.29 -13.40 -22.28
C VAL A 344 -11.22 -12.77 -21.25
N VAL A 345 -10.86 -12.83 -19.98
CA VAL A 345 -11.61 -12.15 -18.92
C VAL A 345 -10.88 -10.86 -18.55
N SER A 346 -11.63 -9.75 -18.55
CA SER A 346 -11.11 -8.46 -18.13
C SER A 346 -11.92 -7.89 -16.96
N SER A 347 -11.22 -7.38 -15.96
CA SER A 347 -11.84 -6.56 -14.91
C SER A 347 -11.94 -5.13 -15.42
N VAL A 348 -13.14 -4.54 -15.33
CA VAL A 348 -13.37 -3.17 -15.75
C VAL A 348 -13.96 -2.37 -14.60
N ALA A 349 -13.31 -1.25 -14.32
CA ALA A 349 -13.81 -0.19 -13.46
C ALA A 349 -14.20 1.01 -14.32
N ALA A 350 -15.14 1.83 -13.85
CA ALA A 350 -15.56 3.03 -14.58
C ALA A 350 -14.35 3.91 -14.96
N ASN A 351 -14.34 4.39 -16.20
CA ASN A 351 -13.35 5.34 -16.73
C ASN A 351 -11.89 4.87 -16.57
N SER A 352 -11.67 3.55 -16.52
CA SER A 352 -10.36 2.91 -16.51
C SER A 352 -10.24 1.94 -17.69
N GLU A 353 -9.02 1.78 -18.20
CA GLU A 353 -8.73 0.74 -19.17
C GLU A 353 -9.05 -0.65 -18.58
N PRO A 354 -9.69 -1.56 -19.33
CA PRO A 354 -9.86 -2.94 -18.93
C PRO A 354 -8.52 -3.59 -18.58
N ILE A 355 -8.48 -4.30 -17.45
CA ILE A 355 -7.30 -5.07 -17.07
C ILE A 355 -7.60 -6.54 -17.32
N VAL A 356 -6.83 -7.17 -18.21
CA VAL A 356 -6.94 -8.61 -18.47
C VAL A 356 -6.51 -9.37 -17.21
N VAL A 357 -7.42 -10.19 -16.70
CA VAL A 357 -7.24 -10.96 -15.46
C VAL A 357 -7.08 -12.45 -15.73
N LEU A 358 -7.55 -12.95 -16.87
CA LEU A 358 -7.42 -14.35 -17.26
C LEU A 358 -7.44 -14.49 -18.77
N THR A 359 -6.45 -15.19 -19.32
CA THR A 359 -6.50 -15.69 -20.70
C THR A 359 -6.40 -17.22 -20.68
N ARG A 360 -7.33 -17.90 -21.36
CA ARG A 360 -7.30 -19.35 -21.56
C ARG A 360 -7.69 -19.68 -23.00
N GLN A 361 -7.07 -20.71 -23.54
CA GLN A 361 -7.35 -21.18 -24.89
C GLN A 361 -7.44 -22.70 -24.89
N TRP A 362 -8.40 -23.23 -25.65
CA TRP A 362 -8.60 -24.66 -25.84
C TRP A 362 -8.76 -24.96 -27.33
N GLU A 363 -8.11 -26.02 -27.78
CA GLU A 363 -8.36 -26.60 -29.10
C GLU A 363 -9.74 -27.28 -29.10
N LEU A 364 -10.45 -27.16 -30.21
CA LEU A 364 -11.79 -27.70 -30.39
C LEU A 364 -11.73 -28.94 -31.30
N PRO A 365 -12.65 -29.89 -31.13
CA PRO A 365 -12.69 -31.13 -31.90
C PRO A 365 -12.95 -30.94 -33.40
#